data_AF-A0A382A2X5-F1
#
_entry.id   AF-A0A382A2X5-F1
#
_cell.length_a   1.000
_cell.length_b   1.000
_cell.length_c   1.000
_cell.angle_alpha   90.00
_cell.angle_beta   90.00
_cell.angle_gamma   90.00
#
_symmetry.space_group_name_H-M   'P 1'
#
loop_
_entity.id
_entity.type
_entity.pdbx_description
1 polymer ?
#
loop_
_entity_poly.entity_id
_entity_poly.type
_entity_poly.pdbx_seq_one_letter_code
_entity_poly.pdbx_strand_id
1 'polypeptide(L)'
;MTTSAYADAPCNYTNNDKVTFQGQIESIKIMKRSVSPYIDDTRKCIVNIRAKIKDEWYPAVGEFTFSPDMTENDACNHAEHRAKVKVLNDKIPIILESEKNIKCSLTKPKQSCKFIYMNVIMKDLGQQKVRMLNCEKK
;
A
#
# COMPACT_ATOMS: atom_id res chain seq x y z
N MET A 1 23.35 3.23 -34.46
CA MET A 1 23.99 2.51 -33.34
C MET A 1 22.91 2.11 -32.37
N THR A 2 22.67 0.82 -32.19
CA THR A 2 21.62 0.26 -31.32
C THR A 2 22.22 -0.06 -29.95
N THR A 3 21.81 0.67 -28.92
CA THR A 3 22.16 0.39 -27.53
C THR A 3 21.26 -0.71 -26.98
N SER A 4 21.81 -1.91 -26.80
CA SER A 4 21.12 -3.01 -26.12
C SER A 4 20.99 -2.70 -24.63
N ALA A 5 19.77 -2.44 -24.17
CA ALA A 5 19.46 -2.36 -22.75
C ALA A 5 19.66 -3.74 -22.11
N TYR A 6 20.59 -3.84 -21.15
CA TYR A 6 20.73 -5.02 -20.31
C TYR A 6 19.50 -5.09 -19.40
N ALA A 7 18.59 -6.02 -19.65
CA ALA A 7 17.51 -6.32 -18.73
C ALA A 7 18.10 -6.88 -17.43
N ASP A 8 17.92 -6.17 -16.32
CA ASP A 8 18.16 -6.69 -14.98
C ASP A 8 17.32 -7.96 -14.78
N ALA A 9 17.89 -8.97 -14.13
CA ALA A 9 17.17 -10.21 -13.84
C ALA A 9 15.88 -9.88 -13.08
N PRO A 10 14.72 -10.49 -13.42
CA PRO A 10 13.46 -10.11 -12.81
C PRO A 10 13.49 -10.45 -11.32
N CYS A 11 13.59 -9.42 -10.47
CA CYS A 11 13.30 -9.53 -9.06
C CYS A 11 11.78 -9.45 -8.90
N ASN A 12 11.17 -10.55 -8.52
CA ASN A 12 9.75 -10.56 -8.17
C ASN A 12 9.59 -9.98 -6.78
N TYR A 13 8.90 -8.84 -6.69
CA TYR A 13 8.57 -8.17 -5.46
C TYR A 13 7.12 -8.53 -5.09
N THR A 14 6.95 -9.20 -3.96
CA THR A 14 5.64 -9.50 -3.38
C THR A 14 5.54 -8.78 -2.04
N ASN A 15 4.50 -7.96 -1.88
CA ASN A 15 4.17 -7.33 -0.62
C ASN A 15 2.79 -7.81 -0.16
N ASN A 16 2.75 -8.42 1.02
CA ASN A 16 1.51 -8.84 1.65
C ASN A 16 1.31 -8.01 2.92
N ASP A 17 0.39 -7.06 2.87
CA ASP A 17 0.04 -6.21 4.00
C ASP A 17 -1.20 -6.77 4.69
N LYS A 18 -1.15 -6.90 6.02
CA LYS A 18 -2.26 -7.35 6.87
C LYS A 18 -2.55 -6.30 7.92
N VAL A 19 -3.82 -5.90 8.01
CA VAL A 19 -4.31 -4.91 8.98
C VAL A 19 -5.21 -5.63 9.99
N THR A 20 -4.87 -5.55 11.28
CA THR A 20 -5.66 -6.16 12.36
C THR A 20 -5.98 -5.13 13.44
N PHE A 21 -7.26 -4.99 13.80
CA PHE A 21 -7.71 -4.12 14.90
C PHE A 21 -7.59 -4.86 16.23
N GLN A 22 -6.94 -4.27 17.24
CA GLN A 22 -6.76 -4.90 18.57
C GLN A 22 -7.87 -4.59 19.56
N GLY A 23 -9.13 -4.69 19.14
CA GLY A 23 -10.25 -4.49 20.04
C GLY A 23 -11.60 -4.56 19.35
N GLN A 24 -12.65 -4.58 20.17
CA GLN A 24 -14.03 -4.67 19.71
C GLN A 24 -14.88 -3.63 20.43
N ILE A 25 -15.94 -3.19 19.76
CA ILE A 25 -17.01 -2.43 20.40
C ILE A 25 -17.85 -3.44 21.21
N GLU A 26 -17.92 -3.24 22.53
CA GLU A 26 -18.71 -4.12 23.41
C GLU A 26 -20.21 -3.89 23.23
N SER A 27 -20.61 -2.62 23.08
CA SER A 27 -22.01 -2.24 22.88
C SER A 27 -22.12 -0.85 22.27
N ILE A 28 -23.30 -0.56 21.72
CA ILE A 28 -23.64 0.74 21.14
C ILE A 28 -24.94 1.27 21.75
N LYS A 29 -25.06 2.59 21.82
CA LYS A 29 -26.30 3.30 22.12
C LYS A 29 -26.54 4.35 21.04
N ILE A 30 -27.66 4.26 20.34
CA ILE A 30 -28.07 5.30 19.39
C ILE A 30 -28.66 6.45 20.21
N MET A 31 -28.02 7.62 20.14
CA MET A 31 -28.46 8.82 20.87
C MET A 31 -29.44 9.63 20.03
N LYS A 32 -29.17 9.76 18.73
CA LYS A 32 -30.00 10.51 17.80
C LYS A 32 -29.82 9.98 16.39
N ARG A 33 -30.94 9.81 15.69
CA ARG A 33 -31.00 9.50 14.26
C ARG A 33 -31.85 10.58 13.60
N SER A 34 -31.35 11.18 12.53
CA SER A 34 -32.08 12.22 11.80
C SER A 34 -31.81 12.12 10.31
N VAL A 35 -32.87 12.24 9.51
CA VAL A 35 -32.80 12.35 8.06
C VAL A 35 -33.26 13.74 7.68
N SER A 36 -32.50 14.41 6.82
CA SER A 36 -32.86 15.73 6.30
C SER A 36 -32.57 15.81 4.80
N PRO A 37 -33.30 16.66 4.05
CA PRO A 37 -32.90 17.03 2.69
C PRO A 37 -31.45 17.54 2.67
N TYR A 38 -30.74 17.32 1.56
CA TYR A 38 -29.36 17.77 1.40
C TYR A 38 -29.14 18.62 0.15
N ILE A 39 -28.92 18.01 -1.02
CA ILE A 39 -28.69 18.70 -2.30
C ILE A 39 -29.49 17.97 -3.39
N ASP A 40 -30.16 18.72 -4.26
CA ASP A 40 -31.09 18.19 -5.26
C ASP A 40 -32.12 17.26 -4.59
N ASP A 41 -32.40 16.11 -5.18
CA ASP A 41 -33.30 15.10 -4.62
C ASP A 41 -32.61 14.16 -3.61
N THR A 42 -31.39 14.48 -3.17
CA THR A 42 -30.68 13.66 -2.17
C THR A 42 -31.06 14.02 -0.74
N ARG A 43 -31.08 13.01 0.11
CA ARG A 43 -31.25 13.14 1.56
C ARG A 43 -29.96 12.73 2.26
N LYS A 44 -29.75 13.23 3.46
CA LYS A 44 -28.65 12.85 4.32
C LYS A 44 -29.19 12.27 5.63
N CYS A 45 -28.76 11.06 5.98
CA CYS A 45 -28.94 10.52 7.32
C CYS A 45 -27.71 10.82 8.18
N ILE A 46 -27.96 11.31 9.40
CA ILE A 46 -26.96 11.57 10.43
C ILE A 46 -27.32 10.71 11.65
N VAL A 47 -26.37 9.90 12.11
CA VAL A 47 -26.52 9.03 13.28
C VAL A 47 -25.47 9.37 14.32
N ASN A 48 -25.92 9.70 15.53
CA ASN A 48 -25.11 9.94 16.70
C ASN A 48 -25.18 8.71 17.60
N ILE A 49 -24.02 8.13 17.91
CA ILE A 49 -23.91 6.98 18.81
C ILE A 49 -23.00 7.28 20.00
N ARG A 50 -23.16 6.52 21.07
CA ARG A 50 -22.09 6.23 22.01
C ARG A 50 -21.69 4.77 21.87
N ALA A 51 -20.42 4.49 21.70
CA ALA A 51 -19.87 3.14 21.65
C ALA A 51 -19.08 2.85 22.93
N LYS A 52 -19.27 1.66 23.49
CA LYS A 52 -18.56 1.21 24.69
C LYS A 52 -17.32 0.41 24.28
N ILE A 53 -16.15 0.83 24.75
CA ILE A 53 -14.86 0.16 24.51
C ILE A 53 -14.09 0.16 25.84
N LYS A 54 -13.69 -1.02 26.32
CA LYS A 54 -12.94 -1.18 27.58
C LYS A 54 -13.60 -0.45 28.74
N ASP A 55 -14.91 -0.70 28.93
CA ASP A 55 -15.72 -0.06 29.97
C ASP A 55 -15.98 1.45 29.87
N GLU A 56 -15.42 2.14 28.86
CA GLU A 56 -15.64 3.57 28.64
C GLU A 56 -16.57 3.86 27.44
N TRP A 57 -17.38 4.92 27.55
CA TRP A 57 -18.30 5.35 26.49
C TRP A 57 -17.71 6.49 25.65
N TYR A 58 -17.56 6.25 24.36
CA TYR A 58 -17.05 7.22 23.40
C TYR A 58 -18.14 7.68 22.42
N PRO A 59 -18.34 8.98 22.22
CA PRO A 59 -19.29 9.50 21.24
C PRO A 59 -18.73 9.38 19.82
N ALA A 60 -19.59 9.10 18.85
CA ALA A 60 -19.28 9.26 17.44
C ALA A 60 -20.50 9.64 16.62
N VAL A 61 -20.22 10.25 15.48
CA VAL A 61 -21.21 10.69 14.50
C VAL A 61 -20.83 10.11 13.15
N GLY A 62 -21.81 9.54 12.47
CA GLY A 62 -21.68 9.07 11.10
C GLY A 62 -22.76 9.68 10.22
N GLU A 63 -22.39 9.93 8.97
CA GLU A 63 -23.25 10.57 7.98
C GLU A 63 -23.27 9.76 6.70
N PHE A 64 -24.42 9.70 6.04
CA PHE A 64 -24.58 9.07 4.73
C PHE A 64 -25.58 9.85 3.88
N THR A 65 -25.15 10.29 2.70
CA THR A 65 -26.02 10.93 1.70
C THR A 65 -26.50 9.88 0.72
N PHE A 66 -27.79 9.92 0.36
CA PHE A 66 -28.44 8.93 -0.48
C PHE A 66 -29.48 9.57 -1.40
N SER A 67 -29.62 9.01 -2.60
CA SER A 67 -30.64 9.36 -3.58
C SER A 67 -32.01 8.76 -3.21
N PRO A 68 -33.11 9.18 -3.88
CA PRO A 68 -34.45 8.66 -3.61
C PRO A 68 -34.59 7.14 -3.79
N ASP A 69 -33.72 6.53 -4.59
CA ASP A 69 -33.70 5.09 -4.88
C ASP A 69 -33.34 4.20 -3.67
N MET A 70 -32.74 4.78 -2.62
CA MET A 70 -32.37 4.05 -1.40
C MET A 70 -33.33 4.37 -0.25
N THR A 71 -33.64 3.36 0.56
CA THR A 71 -34.48 3.55 1.75
C THR A 71 -33.76 4.33 2.84
N GLU A 72 -34.52 5.10 3.62
CA GLU A 72 -33.96 5.85 4.75
C GLU A 72 -33.29 4.94 5.78
N ASN A 73 -33.84 3.74 6.00
CA ASN A 73 -33.29 2.79 6.96
C ASN A 73 -31.92 2.28 6.52
N ASP A 74 -31.76 1.91 5.25
CA ASP A 74 -30.47 1.44 4.71
C ASP A 74 -29.42 2.54 4.76
N ALA A 75 -29.80 3.76 4.36
CA ALA A 75 -28.93 4.92 4.46
C ALA A 75 -28.49 5.19 5.91
N CYS A 76 -29.42 5.11 6.87
CA CYS A 76 -29.09 5.28 8.28
C CYS A 76 -28.26 4.13 8.85
N ASN A 77 -28.40 2.90 8.34
CA ASN A 77 -27.53 1.79 8.70
C ASN A 77 -26.09 2.03 8.19
N HIS A 78 -25.93 2.59 7.00
CA HIS A 78 -24.63 3.03 6.51
C HIS A 78 -24.03 4.16 7.36
N ALA A 79 -24.83 5.15 7.75
CA ALA A 79 -24.40 6.22 8.64
C ALA A 79 -23.98 5.67 10.02
N GLU A 80 -24.75 4.75 10.59
CA GLU A 80 -24.41 4.07 11.85
C GLU A 80 -23.11 3.26 11.72
N HIS A 81 -22.94 2.51 10.64
CA HIS A 81 -21.71 1.76 10.36
C HIS A 81 -20.49 2.69 10.30
N ARG A 82 -20.62 3.84 9.61
CA ARG A 82 -19.56 4.86 9.57
C ARG A 82 -19.23 5.42 10.96
N ALA A 83 -20.24 5.62 11.81
CA ALA A 83 -20.04 6.06 13.18
C ALA A 83 -19.25 5.01 14.00
N LYS A 84 -19.56 3.71 13.85
CA LYS A 84 -18.83 2.61 14.50
C LYS A 84 -17.36 2.55 14.07
N VAL A 85 -17.12 2.59 12.76
CA VAL A 85 -15.76 2.58 12.19
C VAL A 85 -14.95 3.77 12.68
N LYS A 86 -15.59 4.95 12.82
CA LYS A 86 -14.92 6.14 13.36
C LYS A 86 -14.39 5.92 14.78
N VAL A 87 -15.21 5.35 15.69
CA VAL A 87 -14.73 5.04 17.05
C VAL A 87 -13.60 4.02 17.03
N LEU A 88 -13.72 2.97 16.19
CA LEU A 88 -12.67 1.96 16.06
C LEU A 88 -11.34 2.60 15.67
N ASN A 89 -11.33 3.45 14.64
CA ASN A 89 -10.11 4.12 14.17
C ASN A 89 -9.55 5.12 15.19
N ASP A 90 -10.41 5.83 15.92
CA ASP A 90 -9.99 6.87 16.85
C ASP A 90 -9.49 6.32 18.20
N LYS A 91 -9.97 5.14 18.62
CA LYS A 91 -9.77 4.61 19.98
C LYS A 91 -9.09 3.25 20.05
N ILE A 92 -9.14 2.45 18.99
CA ILE A 92 -8.55 1.12 18.99
C ILE A 92 -7.25 1.15 18.20
N PRO A 93 -6.11 0.72 18.79
CA PRO A 93 -4.86 0.64 18.07
C PRO A 93 -4.97 -0.35 16.91
N ILE A 94 -4.45 0.06 15.75
CA ILE A 94 -4.34 -0.76 14.55
C ILE A 94 -2.92 -1.34 14.51
N ILE A 95 -2.79 -2.66 14.40
CA ILE A 95 -1.53 -3.30 14.04
C ILE A 95 -1.45 -3.45 12.53
N LEU A 96 -0.35 -2.95 11.96
CA LEU A 96 0.01 -3.08 10.56
C LEU A 96 1.19 -4.04 10.45
N GLU A 97 0.95 -5.22 9.88
CA GLU A 97 1.99 -6.20 9.55
C GLU A 97 2.23 -6.16 8.04
N SER A 98 3.49 -6.05 7.62
CA SER A 98 3.88 -6.01 6.21
C SER A 98 4.97 -7.05 5.97
N GLU A 99 4.66 -8.04 5.14
CA GLU A 99 5.61 -9.05 4.71
C GLU A 99 6.12 -8.73 3.30
N LYS A 100 7.37 -8.27 3.22
CA LYS A 100 8.06 -7.98 1.97
C LYS A 100 8.92 -9.15 1.56
N ASN A 101 8.51 -9.86 0.51
CA ASN A 101 9.25 -10.98 -0.06
C ASN A 101 9.87 -10.54 -1.40
N ILE A 102 11.20 -10.46 -1.44
CA ILE A 102 11.99 -10.27 -2.68
C ILE A 102 12.54 -11.62 -3.11
N LYS A 103 12.16 -12.06 -4.31
CA LYS A 103 12.78 -13.21 -4.98
C LYS A 103 13.51 -12.73 -6.22
N CYS A 104 14.82 -12.55 -6.12
CA CYS A 104 15.68 -12.24 -7.26
C CYS A 104 16.24 -13.54 -7.84
N SER A 105 15.94 -13.83 -9.11
CA SER A 105 16.55 -14.95 -9.81
C SER A 105 17.94 -14.54 -10.31
N LEU A 106 19.00 -14.78 -9.52
CA LEU A 106 20.39 -14.59 -9.95
C LEU A 106 20.87 -15.78 -10.81
N THR A 107 20.12 -16.13 -11.87
CA THR A 107 20.39 -17.36 -12.64
C THR A 107 21.63 -17.28 -13.54
N LYS A 108 22.31 -16.14 -13.62
CA LYS A 108 23.67 -16.05 -14.21
C LYS A 108 24.48 -15.01 -13.43
N PRO A 109 25.53 -15.38 -12.67
CA PRO A 109 26.48 -14.38 -12.23
C PRO A 109 27.03 -13.70 -13.48
N LYS A 110 26.79 -12.39 -13.61
CA LYS A 110 27.32 -11.59 -14.72
C LYS A 110 28.83 -11.82 -14.72
N GLN A 111 29.39 -12.39 -15.80
CA GLN A 111 30.84 -12.54 -15.92
C GLN A 111 31.45 -11.15 -15.72
N SER A 112 32.25 -11.02 -14.66
CA SER A 112 32.90 -9.76 -14.32
C SER A 112 34.04 -9.56 -15.32
N CYS A 113 33.70 -8.93 -16.44
CA CYS A 113 34.67 -8.55 -17.45
C CYS A 113 35.09 -7.10 -17.22
N LYS A 114 36.40 -6.87 -17.09
CA LYS A 114 36.98 -5.54 -16.97
C LYS A 114 37.83 -5.25 -18.21
N PHE A 115 37.77 -4.02 -18.69
CA PHE A 115 38.71 -3.58 -19.70
C PHE A 115 40.04 -3.23 -19.04
N ILE A 116 41.11 -3.83 -19.51
CA ILE A 116 42.48 -3.49 -19.12
C ILE A 116 43.20 -2.89 -20.32
N TYR A 117 44.11 -1.97 -20.06
CA TYR A 117 44.95 -1.35 -21.07
C TYR A 117 46.39 -1.77 -20.86
N MET A 118 47.03 -2.32 -21.88
CA MET A 118 48.43 -2.74 -21.82
C MET A 118 49.23 -2.03 -22.90
N ASN A 119 50.40 -1.54 -22.52
CA ASN A 119 51.38 -1.04 -23.48
C ASN A 119 52.19 -2.22 -24.01
N VAL A 120 52.10 -2.50 -25.30
CA VAL A 120 52.83 -3.59 -25.97
C VAL A 120 53.72 -3.00 -27.06
N ILE A 121 54.88 -3.61 -27.31
CA ILE A 121 55.76 -3.21 -28.40
C ILE A 121 55.46 -4.11 -29.59
N MET A 122 54.86 -3.55 -30.64
CA MET A 122 54.61 -4.29 -31.88
C MET A 122 55.80 -4.10 -32.83
N LYS A 123 56.23 -5.20 -33.46
CA LYS A 123 57.23 -5.15 -34.53
C LYS A 123 56.69 -4.25 -35.64
N ASP A 124 57.50 -3.28 -36.06
CA ASP A 124 57.22 -2.28 -37.12
C ASP A 124 56.27 -1.12 -36.75
N LEU A 125 55.60 -1.14 -35.59
CA LEU A 125 54.66 -0.08 -35.17
C LEU A 125 55.02 0.60 -33.84
N GLY A 126 56.06 0.14 -33.15
CA GLY A 126 56.52 0.72 -31.89
C GLY A 126 55.60 0.41 -30.70
N GLN A 127 55.66 1.25 -29.65
CA GLN A 127 54.84 1.09 -28.45
C GLN A 127 53.37 1.46 -28.73
N GLN A 128 52.46 0.52 -28.47
CA GLN A 128 51.03 0.70 -28.64
C GLN A 128 50.25 0.39 -27.36
N LYS A 129 49.21 1.17 -27.06
CA LYS A 129 48.31 0.93 -25.92
C LYS A 129 47.08 0.16 -26.38
N VAL A 130 47.04 -1.13 -26.09
CA VAL A 130 45.97 -2.03 -26.50
C VAL A 130 44.93 -2.15 -25.39
N ARG A 131 43.65 -2.04 -25.76
CA ARG A 131 42.50 -2.28 -24.87
C ARG A 131 42.07 -3.74 -25.00
N MET A 132 42.11 -4.48 -23.91
CA MET A 132 41.69 -5.88 -23.86
C MET A 132 40.49 -6.03 -22.90
N LEU A 133 39.53 -6.86 -23.29
CA LEU A 133 38.46 -7.30 -22.40
C LEU A 133 38.95 -8.53 -21.63
N ASN A 134 39.19 -8.39 -20.34
CA ASN A 134 39.56 -9.50 -19.46
C ASN A 134 38.32 -9.97 -18.70
N CYS A 135 37.88 -11.20 -18.95
CA CYS A 135 36.76 -11.82 -18.25
C CYS A 135 37.28 -12.92 -17.33
N GLU A 136 37.03 -12.80 -16.03
CA GLU A 136 37.30 -13.88 -15.09
C GLU A 136 36.35 -15.06 -15.40
N LYS A 137 36.90 -16.20 -15.81
CA LYS A 137 36.15 -17.45 -15.89
C LYS A 137 36.06 -18.03 -14.47
N LYS A 138 34.84 -18.28 -13.99
CA LYS A 138 34.60 -19.10 -12.80
C LYS A 138 34.88 -20.57 -13.12
#